data_AF-A0A846P495-F1
#
_entry.id   AF-A0A846P495-F1
#
_cell.length_a   1.000
_cell.length_b   1.000
_cell.length_c   1.000
_cell.angle_alpha   90.00
_cell.angle_beta   90.00
_cell.angle_gamma   90.00
#
_symmetry.space_group_name_H-M   'P 1'
#
loop_
_entity.id
_entity.type
_entity.pdbx_description
1 polymer ?
#
loop_
_entity_poly.entity_id
_entity_poly.type
_entity_poly.pdbx_seq_one_letter_code
_entity_poly.pdbx_strand_id
1 'polypeptide(L)'
;MEEHATTGYSPEQSRFLIDLPQKETANSINVLNVLTGQGVVAPPDGVILGTTEIEDELRRIEPDLDNRWRGAIYSLNPNNPDASRHFCTSSREILDQILVLAAPNADVIASNPRCQVTDKGDPTRREKIHYLLKRRGFDLDLLDDFVENDIQNIIELFNVFNSATHGPAGKFSLPELLTIKKRVEDGIIFVAGIAAEPS
;
A
#
# COMPACT_ATOMS: atom_id res chain seq x y z
N MET A 1 39.87 13.47 -7.41
CA MET A 1 38.89 13.72 -8.48
C MET A 1 38.13 12.41 -8.63
N GLU A 2 37.19 12.18 -7.71
CA GLU A 2 36.42 10.94 -7.66
C GLU A 2 35.16 11.13 -8.49
N GLU A 3 35.14 10.44 -9.62
CA GLU A 3 34.05 10.36 -10.56
C GLU A 3 33.01 9.39 -9.98
N HIS A 4 32.00 9.93 -9.29
CA HIS A 4 30.85 9.14 -8.89
C HIS A 4 30.06 8.76 -10.14
N ALA A 5 30.14 7.47 -10.51
CA ALA A 5 29.30 6.85 -11.52
C ALA A 5 27.83 7.14 -11.20
N THR A 6 27.24 8.06 -11.96
CA THR A 6 25.82 8.41 -11.84
C THR A 6 25.03 7.33 -12.57
N THR A 7 24.32 6.50 -11.81
CA THR A 7 23.47 5.42 -12.33
C THR A 7 22.54 5.95 -13.42
N GLY A 8 22.57 5.35 -14.60
CA GLY A 8 21.88 5.81 -15.82
C GLY A 8 20.36 5.63 -15.84
N TYR A 9 19.67 5.89 -14.73
CA TYR A 9 18.21 5.83 -14.63
C TYR A 9 17.58 7.22 -14.80
N SER A 10 16.43 7.29 -15.47
CA SER A 10 15.61 8.51 -15.47
C SER A 10 15.12 8.83 -14.05
N PRO A 11 14.72 10.08 -13.75
CA PRO A 11 14.15 10.43 -12.44
C PRO A 11 12.95 9.55 -12.05
N GLU A 12 12.10 9.19 -13.01
CA GLU A 12 10.98 8.28 -12.77
C GLU A 12 11.47 6.87 -12.45
N GLN A 13 12.45 6.36 -13.19
CA GLN A 13 13.03 5.04 -12.94
C GLN A 13 13.72 4.98 -11.57
N SER A 14 14.49 6.00 -11.19
CA SER A 14 15.09 6.08 -9.84
C SER A 14 14.03 6.07 -8.74
N ARG A 15 12.93 6.82 -8.94
CA ARG A 15 11.82 6.84 -7.98
C ARG A 15 11.20 5.45 -7.78
N PHE A 16 10.91 4.72 -8.86
CA PHE A 16 10.27 3.39 -8.77
C PHE A 16 11.22 2.26 -8.39
N LEU A 17 12.49 2.31 -8.81
CA LEU A 17 13.45 1.23 -8.59
C LEU A 17 14.24 1.37 -7.27
N ILE A 18 14.35 2.59 -6.73
CA ILE A 18 15.21 2.86 -5.57
C ILE A 18 14.41 3.51 -4.44
N ASP A 19 13.85 4.70 -4.69
CA ASP A 19 13.32 5.53 -3.60
C ASP A 19 12.06 4.92 -2.96
N LEU A 20 11.09 4.49 -3.78
CA LEU A 20 9.85 3.89 -3.30
C LEU A 20 10.10 2.55 -2.59
N PRO A 21 10.91 1.62 -3.15
CA PRO A 21 11.24 0.39 -2.43
C PRO A 21 11.94 0.60 -1.09
N GLN A 22 12.86 1.57 -1.00
CA GLN A 22 13.53 1.91 0.25
C GLN A 22 12.55 2.46 1.29
N LYS A 23 11.65 3.34 0.88
CA LYS A 23 10.61 3.90 1.75
C LYS A 23 9.69 2.80 2.29
N GLU A 24 9.18 1.92 1.43
CA GLU A 24 8.27 0.84 1.84
C GLU A 24 8.95 -0.19 2.75
N THR A 25 10.23 -0.48 2.50
CA THR A 25 11.05 -1.33 3.39
C THR A 25 11.22 -0.69 4.77
N ALA A 26 11.58 0.59 4.82
CA ALA A 26 11.74 1.33 6.07
C ALA A 26 10.42 1.40 6.87
N ASN A 27 9.31 1.63 6.18
CA ASN A 27 7.98 1.64 6.76
C ASN A 27 7.61 0.29 7.39
N SER A 28 7.88 -0.81 6.68
CA SER A 28 7.60 -2.17 7.16
C SER A 28 8.44 -2.52 8.40
N ILE A 29 9.73 -2.14 8.41
CA ILE A 29 10.61 -2.29 9.59
C ILE A 29 10.09 -1.47 10.78
N ASN A 30 9.67 -0.23 10.55
CA ASN A 30 9.17 0.64 11.61
C ASN A 30 7.93 0.05 12.29
N VAL A 31 6.95 -0.43 11.51
CA VAL A 31 5.76 -1.10 12.05
C VAL A 31 6.13 -2.32 12.86
N LEU A 32 7.05 -3.16 12.35
CA LEU A 32 7.48 -4.36 13.06
C LEU A 32 8.12 -4.03 14.42
N ASN A 33 9.00 -3.03 14.46
CA ASN A 33 9.65 -2.58 15.70
C ASN A 33 8.63 -2.06 16.72
N VAL A 34 7.62 -1.32 16.25
CA VAL A 34 6.54 -0.81 17.10
C VAL A 34 5.68 -1.95 17.66
N LEU A 35 5.27 -2.89 16.81
CA LEU A 35 4.41 -4.02 17.24
C LEU A 35 5.12 -5.04 18.15
N THR A 36 6.45 -5.15 18.05
CA THR A 36 7.25 -6.05 18.89
C THR A 36 7.74 -5.40 20.19
N GLY A 37 7.44 -4.11 20.41
CA GLY A 37 7.90 -3.36 21.58
C GLY A 37 9.41 -3.09 21.59
N GLN A 38 10.09 -3.27 20.45
CA GLN A 38 11.53 -3.03 20.29
C GLN A 38 11.85 -1.61 19.80
N GLY A 39 10.84 -0.85 19.34
CA GLY A 39 10.98 0.53 18.88
C GLY A 39 10.69 1.58 19.94
N VAL A 40 11.32 2.75 19.82
CA VAL A 40 10.82 3.96 20.49
C VAL A 40 9.49 4.30 19.85
N VAL A 41 8.42 4.27 20.65
CA VAL A 41 7.07 4.62 20.20
C VAL A 41 6.95 6.14 20.13
N ALA A 42 7.74 6.78 19.27
CA ALA A 42 7.50 8.16 18.87
C ALA A 42 6.46 8.12 17.74
N PRO A 43 5.33 8.83 17.86
CA PRO A 43 4.43 8.98 16.73
C PRO A 43 5.22 9.57 15.55
N PRO A 44 5.00 9.10 14.31
CA PRO A 44 5.67 9.67 13.16
C PRO A 44 5.41 11.18 13.11
N ASP A 45 6.47 11.98 12.98
CA ASP A 45 6.42 13.44 13.08
C ASP A 45 5.35 14.03 12.15
N GLY A 46 4.45 14.83 12.70
CA GLY A 46 3.39 15.51 11.94
C GLY A 46 2.19 14.65 11.52
N VAL A 47 2.17 13.34 11.79
CA VAL A 47 1.02 12.48 11.46
C VAL A 47 -0.08 12.63 12.51
N ILE A 48 -1.26 13.05 12.09
CA ILE A 48 -2.47 13.15 12.92
C ILE A 48 -3.45 12.11 12.39
N LEU A 49 -4.15 11.40 13.30
CA LEU A 49 -5.08 10.33 12.90
C LEU A 49 -6.08 10.82 11.85
N GLY A 50 -6.70 11.98 12.07
CA GLY A 50 -7.73 12.54 11.20
C GLY A 50 -7.22 13.29 9.96
N THR A 51 -5.91 13.41 9.73
CA THR A 51 -5.37 14.05 8.53
C THR A 51 -4.87 13.01 7.55
N THR A 52 -4.93 13.32 6.26
CA THR A 52 -4.47 12.41 5.21
C THR A 52 -3.78 13.16 4.09
N GLU A 53 -2.80 12.49 3.50
CA GLU A 53 -1.98 13.01 2.41
C GLU A 53 -2.38 12.43 1.04
N ILE A 54 -3.45 11.62 0.96
CA ILE A 54 -3.76 10.79 -0.22
C ILE A 54 -5.09 11.11 -0.91
N GLU A 55 -5.81 12.13 -0.44
CA GLU A 55 -7.15 12.46 -0.96
C GLU A 55 -7.10 12.83 -2.45
N ASP A 56 -6.08 13.58 -2.86
CA ASP A 56 -5.94 14.04 -4.25
C ASP A 56 -5.50 12.89 -5.17
N GLU A 57 -4.66 11.97 -4.71
CA GLU A 57 -4.28 10.73 -5.42
C GLU A 57 -5.50 9.82 -5.62
N LEU A 58 -6.25 9.55 -4.54
CA LEU A 58 -7.40 8.65 -4.60
C LEU A 58 -8.51 9.24 -5.47
N ARG A 59 -8.83 10.53 -5.30
CA ARG A 59 -9.89 11.21 -6.08
C ARG A 59 -9.56 11.25 -7.58
N ARG A 60 -8.28 11.28 -7.95
CA ARG A 60 -7.84 11.19 -9.36
C ARG A 60 -8.11 9.82 -9.97
N ILE A 61 -8.08 8.76 -9.16
CA ILE A 61 -8.41 7.39 -9.61
C ILE A 61 -9.92 7.23 -9.64
N GLU A 62 -10.58 7.41 -8.49
CA GLU A 62 -12.03 7.28 -8.35
C GLU A 62 -12.51 7.99 -7.06
N PRO A 63 -13.56 8.85 -7.11
CA PRO A 63 -13.99 9.64 -5.95
C PRO A 63 -14.50 8.84 -4.72
N ASP A 64 -15.10 7.66 -4.90
CA ASP A 64 -15.53 6.78 -3.79
C ASP A 64 -14.34 6.25 -2.98
N LEU A 65 -13.15 6.08 -3.59
CA LEU A 65 -11.93 5.69 -2.85
C LEU A 65 -11.54 6.70 -1.77
N ASP A 66 -11.66 8.01 -2.05
CA ASP A 66 -11.43 9.08 -1.07
C ASP A 66 -12.42 8.97 0.11
N ASN A 67 -13.71 8.76 -0.19
CA ASN A 67 -14.74 8.56 0.83
C ASN A 67 -14.47 7.31 1.70
N ARG A 68 -14.05 6.20 1.08
CA ARG A 68 -13.69 4.97 1.80
C ARG A 68 -12.51 5.19 2.72
N TRP A 69 -11.49 5.93 2.27
CA TRP A 69 -10.32 6.21 3.10
C TRP A 69 -10.68 7.09 4.30
N ARG A 70 -11.46 8.14 4.09
CA ARG A 70 -11.97 8.99 5.18
C ARG A 70 -12.78 8.18 6.20
N GLY A 71 -13.62 7.26 5.74
CA GLY A 71 -14.34 6.32 6.60
C GLY A 71 -13.41 5.40 7.40
N ALA A 72 -12.37 4.87 6.76
CA ALA A 72 -11.35 4.05 7.43
C ALA A 72 -10.65 4.82 8.54
N ILE A 73 -10.22 6.05 8.25
CA ILE A 73 -9.57 6.95 9.22
C ILE A 73 -10.51 7.31 10.37
N TYR A 74 -11.75 7.68 10.07
CA TYR A 74 -12.75 7.99 11.09
C TYR A 74 -13.00 6.80 12.03
N SER A 75 -12.91 5.57 11.50
CA SER A 75 -13.10 4.35 12.30
C SER A 75 -11.99 4.10 13.31
N LEU A 76 -10.76 4.62 13.10
CA LEU A 76 -9.59 4.51 13.99
C LEU A 76 -9.76 5.36 15.27
N ASN A 77 -10.80 5.08 16.04
CA ASN A 77 -11.07 5.64 17.34
C ASN A 77 -10.74 4.60 18.42
N PRO A 78 -9.86 4.88 19.40
CA PRO A 78 -9.55 3.96 20.50
C PRO A 78 -10.77 3.48 21.30
N ASN A 79 -11.87 4.26 21.29
CA ASN A 79 -13.12 3.92 21.96
C ASN A 79 -14.07 3.06 21.11
N ASN A 80 -13.71 2.77 19.85
CA ASN A 80 -14.47 1.90 18.97
C ASN A 80 -13.84 0.49 18.97
N PRO A 81 -14.49 -0.53 19.56
CA PRO A 81 -13.95 -1.89 19.60
C PRO A 81 -13.81 -2.54 18.22
N ASP A 82 -14.53 -2.04 17.21
CA ASP A 82 -14.49 -2.52 15.83
C ASP A 82 -13.62 -1.64 14.91
N ALA A 83 -12.93 -0.63 15.47
CA ALA A 83 -12.07 0.30 14.73
C ALA A 83 -11.10 -0.41 13.78
N SER A 84 -10.36 -1.40 14.30
CA SER A 84 -9.36 -2.14 13.52
C SER A 84 -10.00 -2.91 12.36
N ARG A 85 -11.18 -3.54 12.59
CA ARG A 85 -11.87 -4.31 11.54
C ARG A 85 -12.35 -3.42 10.42
N HIS A 86 -12.97 -2.29 10.76
CA HIS A 86 -13.44 -1.32 9.78
C HIS A 86 -12.27 -0.73 8.98
N PHE A 87 -11.23 -0.25 9.67
CA PHE A 87 -10.03 0.27 9.03
C PHE A 87 -9.42 -0.75 8.06
N CYS A 88 -9.12 -1.97 8.53
CA CYS A 88 -8.53 -3.02 7.68
C CYS A 88 -9.39 -3.39 6.48
N THR A 89 -10.70 -3.47 6.66
CA THR A 89 -11.62 -3.86 5.57
C THR A 89 -11.63 -2.78 4.50
N SER A 90 -11.83 -1.52 4.88
CA SER A 90 -11.84 -0.40 3.95
C SER A 90 -10.48 -0.20 3.26
N SER A 91 -9.36 -0.33 4.00
CA SER A 91 -8.03 -0.23 3.40
C SER A 91 -7.73 -1.33 2.39
N ARG A 92 -8.14 -2.58 2.66
CA ARG A 92 -8.01 -3.69 1.70
C ARG A 92 -8.84 -3.44 0.45
N GLU A 93 -10.08 -3.00 0.61
CA GLU A 93 -10.95 -2.67 -0.52
C GLU A 93 -10.37 -1.56 -1.40
N ILE A 94 -9.72 -0.55 -0.81
CA ILE A 94 -9.06 0.52 -1.56
C ILE A 94 -7.90 -0.05 -2.39
N LEU A 95 -7.01 -0.83 -1.79
CA LEU A 95 -5.88 -1.46 -2.50
C LEU A 95 -6.35 -2.33 -3.67
N ASP A 96 -7.37 -3.17 -3.43
CA ASP A 96 -7.94 -4.03 -4.46
C ASP A 96 -8.59 -3.22 -5.58
N GLN A 97 -9.37 -2.18 -5.24
CA GLN A 97 -10.06 -1.37 -6.24
C GLN A 97 -9.12 -0.54 -7.11
N ILE A 98 -8.03 0.01 -6.54
CA ILE A 98 -7.00 0.71 -7.34
C ILE A 98 -6.49 -0.21 -8.47
N LEU A 99 -6.17 -1.46 -8.14
CA LEU A 99 -5.66 -2.42 -9.13
C LEU A 99 -6.74 -2.87 -10.13
N VAL A 100 -7.98 -3.07 -9.67
CA VAL A 100 -9.08 -3.47 -10.56
C VAL A 100 -9.39 -2.37 -11.58
N LEU A 101 -9.41 -1.11 -11.15
CA LEU A 101 -9.68 0.04 -12.01
C LEU A 101 -8.53 0.30 -13.00
N ALA A 102 -7.29 0.23 -12.54
CA ALA A 102 -6.12 0.53 -13.37
C ALA A 102 -5.70 -0.61 -14.30
N ALA A 103 -6.02 -1.85 -13.93
CA ALA A 103 -5.71 -3.06 -14.72
C ALA A 103 -6.97 -3.95 -14.90
N PRO A 104 -7.94 -3.53 -15.74
CA PRO A 104 -9.12 -4.34 -16.03
C PRO A 104 -8.75 -5.73 -16.55
N ASN A 105 -9.51 -6.75 -16.16
CA ASN A 105 -9.18 -8.15 -16.47
C ASN A 105 -9.02 -8.39 -17.98
N ALA A 106 -9.89 -7.79 -18.79
CA ALA A 106 -9.84 -7.89 -20.25
C ALA A 106 -8.52 -7.35 -20.82
N ASP A 107 -8.02 -6.23 -20.29
CA ASP A 107 -6.80 -5.59 -20.78
C ASP A 107 -5.55 -6.37 -20.41
N VAL A 108 -5.51 -6.90 -19.18
CA VAL A 108 -4.42 -7.77 -18.71
C VAL A 108 -4.36 -9.04 -19.56
N ILE A 109 -5.50 -9.69 -19.80
CA ILE A 109 -5.59 -10.91 -20.63
C ILE A 109 -5.24 -10.61 -22.09
N ALA A 110 -5.68 -9.47 -22.63
CA ALA A 110 -5.33 -9.06 -24.00
C ALA A 110 -3.82 -8.81 -24.15
N SER A 111 -3.19 -8.22 -23.13
CA SER A 111 -1.74 -7.98 -23.10
C SER A 111 -0.93 -9.27 -22.93
N ASN A 112 -1.42 -10.20 -22.11
CA ASN A 112 -0.81 -11.50 -21.88
C ASN A 112 -1.87 -12.61 -21.82
N PRO A 113 -2.18 -13.29 -22.96
CA PRO A 113 -3.15 -14.39 -22.99
C PRO A 113 -2.75 -15.63 -22.18
N ARG A 114 -1.51 -15.68 -21.68
CA ARG A 114 -0.98 -16.76 -20.83
C ARG A 114 -0.80 -16.33 -19.37
N CYS A 115 -1.37 -15.18 -18.98
CA CYS A 115 -1.31 -14.73 -17.59
C CYS A 115 -1.92 -15.76 -16.64
N GLN A 116 -1.39 -15.81 -15.43
CA GLN A 116 -1.96 -16.65 -14.38
C GLN A 116 -3.31 -16.09 -13.94
N VAL A 117 -4.29 -16.98 -13.79
CA VAL A 117 -5.64 -16.64 -13.35
C VAL A 117 -6.00 -17.36 -12.07
N THR A 118 -6.90 -16.76 -11.30
CA THR A 118 -7.55 -17.39 -10.14
C THR A 118 -8.56 -18.45 -10.59
N ASP A 119 -9.11 -19.21 -9.65
CA ASP A 119 -10.16 -20.21 -9.92
C ASP A 119 -11.42 -19.62 -10.58
N LYS A 120 -11.63 -18.31 -10.45
CA LYS A 120 -12.75 -17.59 -11.08
C LYS A 120 -12.45 -17.12 -12.51
N GLY A 121 -11.23 -17.35 -13.00
CA GLY A 121 -10.77 -16.91 -14.32
C GLY A 121 -10.24 -15.48 -14.36
N ASP A 122 -10.17 -14.78 -13.23
CA ASP A 122 -9.63 -13.42 -13.16
C ASP A 122 -8.10 -13.44 -13.06
N PRO A 123 -7.36 -12.54 -13.74
CA PRO A 123 -5.91 -12.42 -13.56
C PRO A 123 -5.54 -12.22 -12.10
N THR A 124 -4.45 -12.85 -11.67
CA THR A 124 -3.95 -12.68 -10.31
C THR A 124 -3.53 -11.23 -10.05
N ARG A 125 -3.45 -10.84 -8.76
CA ARG A 125 -2.94 -9.52 -8.35
C ARG A 125 -1.55 -9.25 -8.94
N ARG A 126 -0.68 -10.26 -8.91
CA ARG A 126 0.66 -10.21 -9.52
C ARG A 126 0.61 -9.88 -11.01
N GLU A 127 -0.27 -10.52 -11.78
CA GLU A 127 -0.39 -10.26 -13.22
C GLU A 127 -0.91 -8.84 -13.52
N LYS A 128 -1.81 -8.32 -12.66
CA LYS A 128 -2.24 -6.91 -12.74
C LYS A 128 -1.08 -5.95 -12.46
N ILE A 129 -0.26 -6.24 -11.45
CA ILE A 129 0.95 -5.47 -11.13
C ILE A 129 1.93 -5.48 -12.30
N HIS A 130 2.24 -6.66 -12.84
CA HIS A 130 3.13 -6.82 -13.99
C HIS A 130 2.64 -5.98 -15.18
N TYR A 131 1.34 -6.07 -15.50
CA TYR A 131 0.73 -5.27 -16.56
C TYR A 131 0.91 -3.76 -16.35
N LEU A 132 0.70 -3.25 -15.13
CA LEU A 132 0.86 -1.83 -14.82
C LEU A 132 2.32 -1.36 -14.91
N LEU A 133 3.25 -2.14 -14.37
CA LEU A 133 4.68 -1.85 -14.44
C LEU A 133 5.18 -1.85 -15.89
N LYS A 134 4.74 -2.83 -16.69
CA LYS A 134 5.07 -2.92 -18.11
C LYS A 134 4.59 -1.72 -18.92
N ARG A 135 3.40 -1.19 -18.63
CA ARG A 135 2.88 0.04 -19.26
C ARG A 135 3.76 1.26 -18.99
N ARG A 136 4.53 1.25 -17.91
CA ARG A 136 5.50 2.29 -17.56
C ARG A 136 6.91 2.02 -18.07
N GLY A 137 7.09 0.96 -18.86
CA GLY A 137 8.40 0.57 -19.39
C GLY A 137 9.27 -0.20 -18.39
N PHE A 138 8.70 -0.68 -17.28
CA PHE A 138 9.37 -1.60 -16.37
C PHE A 138 8.96 -3.03 -16.70
N ASP A 139 9.89 -3.85 -17.18
CA ASP A 139 9.67 -5.27 -17.50
C ASP A 139 10.71 -6.09 -16.73
N LEU A 140 10.56 -6.12 -15.41
CA LEU A 140 11.50 -6.76 -14.47
C LEU A 140 10.72 -7.54 -13.42
N ASP A 141 10.81 -8.88 -13.46
CA ASP A 141 10.14 -9.78 -12.50
C ASP A 141 10.44 -9.42 -11.02
N LEU A 142 11.65 -8.92 -10.75
CA LEU A 142 12.06 -8.49 -9.41
C LEU A 142 11.19 -7.33 -8.88
N LEU A 143 10.76 -6.42 -9.76
CA LEU A 143 9.89 -5.32 -9.37
C LEU A 143 8.46 -5.81 -9.13
N ASP A 144 7.99 -6.77 -9.94
CA ASP A 144 6.71 -7.44 -9.70
C ASP A 144 6.70 -8.13 -8.34
N ASP A 145 7.76 -8.89 -8.03
CA ASP A 145 7.96 -9.55 -6.73
C ASP A 145 7.94 -8.54 -5.60
N PHE A 146 8.66 -7.43 -5.74
CA PHE A 146 8.73 -6.41 -4.71
C PHE A 146 7.35 -5.83 -4.40
N VAL A 147 6.62 -5.38 -5.42
CA VAL A 147 5.30 -4.75 -5.25
C VAL A 147 4.28 -5.74 -4.70
N GLU A 148 4.27 -6.96 -5.22
CA GLU A 148 3.36 -8.01 -4.74
C GLU A 148 3.63 -8.36 -3.27
N ASN A 149 4.90 -8.50 -2.89
CA ASN A 149 5.28 -8.75 -1.51
C ASN A 149 4.94 -7.57 -0.61
N ASP A 150 5.11 -6.33 -1.08
CA ASP A 150 4.76 -5.15 -0.29
C ASP A 150 3.26 -5.09 0.03
N ILE A 151 2.41 -5.28 -0.98
CA ILE A 151 0.95 -5.34 -0.80
C ILE A 151 0.58 -6.52 0.13
N GLN A 152 1.24 -7.67 -0.04
CA GLN A 152 1.00 -8.83 0.82
C GLN A 152 1.38 -8.55 2.28
N ASN A 153 2.49 -7.86 2.55
CA ASN A 153 2.89 -7.44 3.89
C ASN A 153 1.84 -6.53 4.56
N ILE A 154 1.24 -5.60 3.82
CA ILE A 154 0.14 -4.75 4.33
C ILE A 154 -1.08 -5.60 4.69
N ILE A 155 -1.44 -6.56 3.84
CA ILE A 155 -2.57 -7.45 4.08
C ILE A 155 -2.33 -8.35 5.29
N GLU A 156 -1.10 -8.81 5.50
CA GLU A 156 -0.71 -9.58 6.67
C GLU A 156 -0.71 -8.74 7.94
N LEU A 157 -0.29 -7.47 7.85
CA LEU A 157 -0.42 -6.50 8.94
C LEU A 157 -1.89 -6.37 9.38
N PHE A 158 -2.85 -6.40 8.46
CA PHE A 158 -4.27 -6.40 8.81
C PHE A 158 -4.68 -7.62 9.63
N ASN A 159 -4.09 -8.79 9.38
CA ASN A 159 -4.36 -9.98 10.18
C ASN A 159 -3.82 -9.84 11.60
N VAL A 160 -2.61 -9.26 11.76
CA VAL A 160 -2.04 -8.98 13.08
C VAL A 160 -2.87 -7.94 13.83
N PHE A 161 -3.24 -6.85 13.16
CA PHE A 161 -4.04 -5.77 13.72
C PHE A 161 -5.44 -6.25 14.14
N ASN A 162 -6.07 -7.10 13.34
CA ASN A 162 -7.35 -7.73 13.66
C ASN A 162 -7.24 -8.83 14.72
N SER A 163 -6.19 -9.66 14.72
CA SER A 163 -6.03 -10.74 15.73
C SER A 163 -5.79 -10.18 17.14
N ALA A 164 -5.18 -8.99 17.21
CA ALA A 164 -5.03 -8.26 18.45
C ALA A 164 -6.38 -7.77 19.04
N THR A 165 -7.50 -7.84 18.31
CA THR A 165 -8.85 -7.46 18.78
C THR A 165 -9.52 -8.50 19.69
N HIS A 166 -8.90 -9.65 19.95
CA HIS A 166 -9.37 -10.61 20.97
C HIS A 166 -8.89 -10.28 22.40
N GLY A 167 -8.19 -9.15 22.60
CA GLY A 167 -7.88 -8.57 23.91
C GLY A 167 -8.92 -7.55 24.39
N PRO A 168 -8.81 -7.01 25.61
CA PRO A 168 -9.67 -5.92 26.07
C PRO A 168 -9.57 -4.72 25.11
N ALA A 169 -10.68 -4.00 24.92
CA ALA A 169 -10.73 -2.78 24.11
C ALA A 169 -9.59 -1.81 24.50
N GLY A 170 -8.93 -1.19 23.50
CA GLY A 170 -7.85 -0.23 23.74
C GLY A 170 -6.41 -0.80 23.78
N LYS A 171 -6.16 -1.96 23.15
CA LYS A 171 -4.83 -2.60 23.14
C LYS A 171 -3.74 -1.83 22.39
N PHE A 172 -4.09 -1.05 21.35
CA PHE A 172 -3.13 -0.21 20.63
C PHE A 172 -3.19 1.23 21.15
N SER A 173 -2.04 1.74 21.54
CA SER A 173 -1.80 3.13 21.85
C SER A 173 -1.97 4.01 20.60
N LEU A 174 -2.25 5.30 20.81
CA LEU A 174 -2.36 6.28 19.74
C LEU A 174 -1.14 6.27 18.79
N PRO A 175 0.12 6.23 19.29
CA PRO A 175 1.27 6.11 18.41
C PRO A 175 1.33 4.83 17.56
N GLU A 176 0.89 3.68 18.09
CA GLU A 176 0.81 2.43 17.30
C GLU A 176 -0.22 2.58 16.18
N LEU A 177 -1.38 3.18 16.47
CA LEU A 177 -2.41 3.48 15.47
C LEU A 177 -1.90 4.44 14.38
N LEU A 178 -1.14 5.46 14.76
CA LEU A 178 -0.53 6.40 13.82
C LEU A 178 0.50 5.72 12.91
N THR A 179 1.32 4.84 13.46
CA THR A 179 2.31 4.05 12.69
C THR A 179 1.64 3.09 11.71
N ILE A 180 0.59 2.39 12.15
CA ILE A 180 -0.21 1.51 11.27
C ILE A 180 -0.89 2.33 10.17
N LYS A 181 -1.55 3.43 10.51
CA LYS A 181 -2.15 4.35 9.54
C LYS A 181 -1.11 4.76 8.49
N LYS A 182 0.06 5.24 8.93
CA LYS A 182 1.09 5.75 8.01
C LYS A 182 1.60 4.67 7.07
N ARG A 183 1.84 3.44 7.57
CA ARG A 183 2.25 2.32 6.71
C ARG A 183 1.23 2.02 5.61
N VAL A 184 -0.06 2.01 5.96
CA VAL A 184 -1.13 1.70 5.02
C VAL A 184 -1.31 2.84 4.02
N GLU A 185 -1.27 4.09 4.50
CA GLU A 185 -1.34 5.28 3.66
C GLU A 185 -0.21 5.31 2.64
N ASP A 186 1.03 5.07 3.08
CA ASP A 186 2.19 5.01 2.18
C ASP A 186 2.10 3.86 1.17
N GLY A 187 1.60 2.70 1.58
CA GLY A 187 1.33 1.59 0.66
C GLY A 187 0.26 1.91 -0.38
N ILE A 188 -0.80 2.63 0.01
CA ILE A 188 -1.82 3.11 -0.94
C ILE A 188 -1.21 4.12 -1.92
N ILE A 189 -0.37 5.06 -1.45
CA ILE A 189 0.36 6.00 -2.33
C ILE A 189 1.22 5.24 -3.32
N PHE A 190 1.91 4.20 -2.86
CA PHE A 190 2.78 3.40 -3.71
C PHE A 190 2.00 2.70 -4.82
N VAL A 191 0.91 2.00 -4.48
CA VAL A 191 0.06 1.30 -5.46
C VAL A 191 -0.63 2.29 -6.40
N ALA A 192 -1.16 3.42 -5.89
CA ALA A 192 -1.73 4.48 -6.70
C ALA A 192 -0.69 5.08 -7.66
N GLY A 193 0.55 5.23 -7.20
CA GLY A 193 1.69 5.70 -8.00
C GLY A 193 1.98 4.78 -9.18
N ILE A 194 1.91 3.45 -8.98
CA ILE A 194 2.05 2.46 -10.05
C ILE A 194 0.85 2.49 -10.99
N ALA A 195 -0.36 2.61 -10.44
CA ALA A 195 -1.63 2.58 -11.17
C ALA A 195 -1.90 3.84 -12.01
N ALA A 196 -1.31 4.98 -11.67
CA ALA A 196 -1.47 6.21 -12.45
C ALA A 196 -1.00 6.03 -13.90
N GLU A 197 -1.51 6.82 -14.83
CA GLU A 197 -1.06 6.77 -16.21
C GLU A 197 0.38 7.31 -16.35
N PRO A 198 1.21 6.72 -17.22
CA PRO A 198 2.52 7.29 -17.55
C PRO A 198 2.33 8.68 -18.19
N SER A 199 3.11 9.66 -17.73
CA SER A 199 3.06 11.06 -18.19
C SER A 199 3.84 11.29 -19.48
#